data_AF-A0A7W1RB59-F1
#
_entry.id   AF-A0A7W1RB59-F1
#
_cell.length_a   1.000
_cell.length_b   1.000
_cell.length_c   1.000
_cell.angle_alpha   90.00
_cell.angle_beta   90.00
_cell.angle_gamma   90.00
#
_symmetry.space_group_name_H-M   'P 1'
#
loop_
_entity.id
_entity.type
_entity.pdbx_description
1 polymer ?
#
loop_
_entity_poly.entity_id
_entity_poly.type
_entity_poly.pdbx_seq_one_letter_code
_entity_poly.pdbx_strand_id
1 'polypeptide(L)'
;MSYEEPLTISITLSPMQVDEVLRAASGSRAPSLSTLIAESLGAPLPTSHPAENGAKPALVPGASAHLPSDTSDPRLSRSLLRGLSILTRFGAEREERGIVELAQELRMSPSTAHRYAQTLIELGLLERCPRSRKYRLPATRS
;
A
#
# COMPACT_ATOMS: atom_id res chain seq x y z
N MET A 1 25.95 1.96 31.09
CA MET A 1 24.78 1.76 30.22
C MET A 1 23.88 2.96 30.45
N SER A 2 23.84 3.90 29.50
CA SER A 2 23.02 5.12 29.61
C SER A 2 21.88 5.01 28.60
N TYR A 3 20.65 5.23 29.08
CA TYR A 3 19.44 5.22 28.27
C TYR A 3 19.26 6.63 27.66
N GLU A 4 19.16 6.76 26.34
CA GLU A 4 18.75 8.01 25.69
C GLU A 4 17.25 8.24 25.95
N GLU A 5 16.90 9.36 26.58
CA GLU A 5 15.52 9.82 26.69
C GLU A 5 14.99 10.31 25.33
N PRO A 6 13.73 10.01 24.95
CA PRO A 6 13.15 10.50 23.71
C PRO A 6 13.00 12.03 23.77
N LEU A 7 13.74 12.72 22.90
CA LEU A 7 13.69 14.17 22.72
C LEU A 7 12.26 14.61 22.39
N THR A 8 11.57 15.19 23.36
CA THR A 8 10.26 15.81 23.19
C THR A 8 10.44 17.21 22.60
N ILE A 9 9.97 17.42 21.38
CA ILE A 9 10.01 18.74 20.71
C ILE A 9 8.64 19.40 20.91
N SER A 10 8.60 20.49 21.68
CA SER A 10 7.43 21.36 21.75
C SER A 10 7.62 22.56 20.81
N ILE A 11 6.63 22.80 19.95
CA ILE A 11 6.58 23.95 19.06
C ILE A 11 5.40 24.81 19.49
N THR A 12 5.66 26.06 19.85
CA THR A 12 4.61 27.03 20.18
C THR A 12 4.18 27.73 18.90
N LEU A 13 2.91 27.62 18.54
CA LEU A 13 2.32 28.32 17.40
C LEU A 13 1.48 29.50 17.89
N SER A 14 1.49 30.58 17.11
CA SER A 14 0.57 31.70 17.33
C SER A 14 -0.85 31.35 16.85
N PRO A 15 -1.90 32.00 17.40
CA PRO A 15 -3.28 31.78 16.95
C PRO A 15 -3.51 31.99 15.46
N MET A 16 -2.80 32.95 14.84
CA MET A 16 -2.85 33.20 13.39
C MET A 16 -2.32 32.03 12.57
N GLN A 17 -1.22 31.41 13.02
CA GLN A 17 -0.64 30.24 12.36
C GLN A 17 -1.56 29.01 12.49
N VAL A 18 -2.32 28.91 13.58
CA VAL A 18 -3.34 27.86 13.73
C VAL A 18 -4.49 28.07 12.74
N ASP A 19 -4.96 29.31 12.57
CA ASP A 19 -6.04 29.63 11.62
C ASP A 19 -5.64 29.37 10.17
N GLU A 20 -4.40 29.69 9.79
CA GLU A 20 -3.86 29.44 8.46
C GLU A 20 -3.81 27.94 8.14
N VAL A 21 -3.38 27.11 9.10
CA VAL A 21 -3.37 25.64 8.97
C VAL A 21 -4.79 25.09 8.81
N LEU A 22 -5.74 25.56 9.61
CA LEU A 22 -7.15 25.14 9.53
C LEU A 22 -7.78 25.53 8.19
N ARG A 23 -7.46 26.72 7.68
CA ARG A 23 -7.92 27.20 6.35
C ARG A 23 -7.34 26.36 5.22
N ALA A 24 -6.04 26.07 5.28
CA ALA A 24 -5.38 25.22 4.29
C ALA A 24 -5.94 23.79 4.28
N ALA A 25 -6.26 23.23 5.45
CA ALA A 25 -6.90 21.92 5.55
C ALA A 25 -8.35 21.89 5.02
N SER A 26 -9.08 23.00 5.16
CA SER A 26 -10.48 23.11 4.75
C SER A 26 -10.68 23.27 3.23
N GLY A 27 -9.66 23.70 2.49
CA GLY A 27 -9.69 23.80 1.02
C GLY A 27 -9.74 22.45 0.29
N SER A 28 -9.49 21.33 0.99
CA SER A 28 -9.52 19.98 0.43
C SER A 28 -10.90 19.34 0.63
N ARG A 29 -11.93 19.85 -0.04
CA ARG A 29 -13.24 19.16 -0.08
C ARG A 29 -13.28 18.21 -1.26
N ALA A 30 -12.60 17.06 -1.12
CA ALA A 30 -12.82 15.94 -2.02
C ALA A 30 -14.30 15.50 -1.94
N PRO A 31 -14.92 15.11 -3.08
CA PRO A 31 -16.28 14.59 -3.07
C PRO A 31 -16.36 13.39 -2.12
N SER A 32 -17.48 13.29 -1.40
CA SER A 32 -17.72 12.15 -0.50
C SER A 32 -17.61 10.85 -1.28
N LEU A 33 -17.15 9.79 -0.61
CA LEU A 33 -17.08 8.43 -1.15
C LEU A 33 -18.40 8.02 -1.83
N SER A 34 -19.53 8.44 -1.26
CA SER A 34 -20.87 8.22 -1.79
C SER A 34 -21.07 8.81 -3.20
N THR A 35 -20.48 9.97 -3.47
CA THR A 35 -20.57 10.67 -4.77
C THR A 35 -19.76 9.94 -5.85
N LEU A 36 -18.56 9.47 -5.50
CA LEU A 36 -17.69 8.73 -6.43
C LEU A 36 -18.27 7.36 -6.80
N ILE A 37 -18.92 6.68 -5.85
CA ILE A 37 -19.62 5.41 -6.10
C ILE A 37 -20.79 5.63 -7.07
N ALA A 38 -21.60 6.67 -6.85
CA ALA A 38 -22.74 6.98 -7.71
C ALA A 38 -22.33 7.28 -9.16
N GLU A 39 -21.20 7.97 -9.35
CA GLU A 39 -20.68 8.34 -10.67
C GLU A 39 -20.16 7.12 -11.46
N SER A 40 -19.49 6.19 -10.76
CA SER A 40 -19.02 4.93 -11.35
C SER A 40 -20.16 4.00 -11.80
N LEU A 41 -21.28 3.99 -11.06
CA LEU A 41 -22.47 3.18 -11.37
C LEU A 41 -23.32 3.78 -12.50
N GLY A 42 -23.17 5.07 -12.80
CA GLY A 42 -24.00 5.81 -13.75
C GLY A 42 -23.45 5.93 -15.17
N ALA A 43 -22.18 5.55 -15.41
CA ALA A 43 -21.54 5.73 -16.72
C ALA A 43 -22.02 4.67 -17.74
N PRO A 44 -22.63 5.06 -18.88
CA PRO A 44 -22.99 4.13 -19.95
C PRO A 44 -21.72 3.54 -20.59
N LEU A 45 -21.67 2.20 -20.73
CA LEU A 45 -20.54 1.52 -21.39
C LEU A 45 -20.34 2.01 -22.83
N PRO A 46 -19.09 2.23 -23.29
CA PRO A 46 -18.83 2.44 -24.70
C PRO A 46 -19.13 1.14 -25.48
N THR A 47 -20.07 1.23 -26.40
CA THR A 47 -20.41 0.16 -27.35
C THR A 47 -19.27 -0.02 -28.35
N SER A 48 -18.53 -1.11 -28.23
CA SER A 48 -17.49 -1.52 -29.19
C SER A 48 -18.08 -2.42 -30.27
N HIS A 49 -17.89 -2.06 -31.55
CA HIS A 49 -18.14 -2.89 -32.73
C HIS A 49 -16.89 -2.90 -33.64
N PRO A 50 -16.71 -3.90 -34.53
CA PRO A 50 -15.59 -4.84 -34.43
C PRO A 50 -14.70 -4.92 -35.69
N ALA A 51 -13.46 -5.40 -35.50
CA ALA A 51 -12.61 -6.10 -36.48
C ALA A 51 -11.34 -6.58 -35.72
N GLU A 52 -10.72 -7.73 -35.90
CA GLU A 52 -11.01 -9.00 -36.54
C GLU A 52 -9.86 -9.96 -36.13
N ASN A 53 -10.14 -11.27 -36.09
CA ASN A 53 -9.19 -12.39 -36.09
C ASN A 53 -8.41 -12.78 -34.81
N GLY A 54 -9.01 -13.73 -34.07
CA GLY A 54 -8.44 -15.09 -34.01
C GLY A 54 -7.56 -15.49 -32.82
N ALA A 55 -8.17 -15.79 -31.66
CA ALA A 55 -7.91 -17.00 -30.85
C ALA A 55 -8.73 -16.97 -29.54
N LYS A 56 -9.19 -18.15 -29.12
CA LYS A 56 -10.17 -18.44 -28.06
C LYS A 56 -9.67 -18.17 -26.61
N PRO A 57 -10.59 -18.12 -25.62
CA PRO A 57 -10.50 -17.26 -24.44
C PRO A 57 -9.99 -17.99 -23.18
N ALA A 58 -9.38 -17.24 -22.27
CA ALA A 58 -9.17 -17.67 -20.89
C ALA A 58 -9.47 -16.51 -19.93
N LEU A 59 -10.61 -16.68 -19.23
CA LEU A 59 -11.00 -16.13 -17.93
C LEU A 59 -10.19 -14.95 -17.33
N VAL A 60 -10.89 -13.82 -17.13
CA VAL A 60 -10.74 -12.91 -15.98
C VAL A 60 -10.94 -13.69 -14.66
N PRO A 61 -10.37 -13.31 -13.49
CA PRO A 61 -10.37 -11.95 -12.98
C PRO A 61 -9.08 -11.61 -12.19
N GLY A 62 -8.12 -10.96 -12.84
CA GLY A 62 -7.16 -10.16 -12.10
C GLY A 62 -7.88 -8.89 -11.68
N ALA A 63 -8.53 -8.91 -10.52
CA ALA A 63 -8.76 -7.68 -9.77
C ALA A 63 -7.39 -7.03 -9.70
N SER A 64 -7.18 -6.06 -10.60
CA SER A 64 -6.04 -5.18 -10.57
C SER A 64 -6.16 -4.58 -9.19
N ALA A 65 -5.40 -5.15 -8.24
CA ALA A 65 -5.15 -4.57 -6.96
C ALA A 65 -4.44 -3.28 -7.34
N HIS A 66 -5.28 -2.28 -7.63
CA HIS A 66 -4.91 -0.92 -7.91
C HIS A 66 -4.23 -0.52 -6.62
N LEU A 67 -2.92 -0.76 -6.61
CA LEU A 67 -2.05 -0.37 -5.54
C LEU A 67 -2.38 1.10 -5.33
N PRO A 68 -2.78 1.51 -4.11
CA PRO A 68 -2.93 2.91 -3.79
C PRO A 68 -1.53 3.53 -3.72
N SER A 69 -0.80 3.53 -4.83
CA SER A 69 0.46 4.27 -4.95
C SER A 69 0.18 5.78 -5.02
N ASP A 70 -1.05 6.17 -5.39
CA ASP A 70 -1.51 7.55 -5.48
C ASP A 70 -2.62 7.91 -4.47
N THR A 71 -2.83 7.12 -3.42
CA THR A 71 -3.68 7.57 -2.31
C THR A 71 -2.88 8.51 -1.42
N SER A 72 -2.70 9.73 -1.92
CA SER A 72 -2.12 10.87 -1.20
C SER A 72 -3.11 11.42 -0.17
N ASP A 73 -3.82 10.54 0.55
CA ASP A 73 -4.59 10.96 1.72
C ASP A 73 -3.58 11.32 2.81
N PRO A 74 -3.49 12.59 3.23
CA PRO A 74 -2.52 13.03 4.24
C PRO A 74 -2.75 12.37 5.60
N ARG A 75 -3.91 11.75 5.85
CA ARG A 75 -4.20 11.00 7.07
C ARG A 75 -3.55 9.61 7.09
N LEU A 76 -3.16 9.08 5.92
CA LEU A 76 -2.60 7.74 5.83
C LEU A 76 -1.07 7.78 5.93
N SER A 77 -0.53 6.89 6.76
CA SER A 77 0.91 6.70 6.85
C SER A 77 1.42 5.95 5.61
N ARG A 78 2.16 6.67 4.75
CA ARG A 78 2.79 6.10 3.56
C ARG A 78 3.73 4.94 3.88
N SER A 79 4.49 5.03 4.99
CA SER A 79 5.42 3.96 5.38
C SER A 79 4.67 2.70 5.81
N LEU A 80 3.58 2.85 6.57
CA LEU A 80 2.74 1.73 6.95
C LEU A 80 2.08 1.08 5.74
N LEU A 81 1.49 1.86 4.83
CA LEU A 81 0.91 1.34 3.60
C LEU A 81 1.93 0.57 2.76
N ARG A 82 3.15 1.11 2.62
CA ARG A 82 4.24 0.45 1.90
C ARG A 82 4.68 -0.84 2.58
N GLY A 83 4.73 -0.87 3.92
CA GLY A 83 5.01 -2.07 4.69
C GLY A 83 3.93 -3.14 4.50
N LEU A 84 2.66 -2.80 4.72
CA LEU A 84 1.54 -3.74 4.58
C LEU A 84 1.37 -4.25 3.14
N SER A 85 1.72 -3.44 2.14
CA SER A 85 1.72 -3.86 0.73
C SER A 85 2.67 -5.03 0.43
N ILE A 86 3.66 -5.30 1.30
CA ILE A 86 4.50 -6.50 1.18
C ILE A 86 3.68 -7.77 1.45
N LEU A 87 2.81 -7.74 2.46
CA LEU A 87 1.99 -8.90 2.85
C LEU A 87 1.00 -9.29 1.75
N THR A 88 0.50 -8.32 1.00
CA THR A 88 -0.44 -8.57 -0.10
C THR A 88 0.20 -9.22 -1.34
N ARG A 89 1.52 -9.47 -1.33
CA ARG A 89 2.25 -10.12 -2.43
C ARG A 89 2.38 -11.62 -2.27
N PHE A 90 1.93 -12.16 -1.14
CA PHE A 90 1.91 -13.60 -0.89
C PHE A 90 0.54 -14.18 -1.25
N GLY A 91 0.52 -15.40 -1.74
CA GLY A 91 -0.70 -16.12 -2.12
C GLY A 91 -0.43 -17.61 -2.26
N ALA A 92 -1.48 -18.41 -2.51
CA ALA A 92 -1.41 -19.87 -2.52
C ALA A 92 -0.35 -20.44 -3.49
N GLU A 93 -0.15 -19.80 -4.64
CA GLU A 93 0.86 -20.23 -5.63
C GLU A 93 2.26 -19.65 -5.39
N ARG A 94 2.38 -18.66 -4.50
CA ARG A 94 3.60 -17.89 -4.26
C ARG A 94 3.88 -17.76 -2.77
N GLU A 95 4.15 -18.91 -2.16
CA GLU A 95 4.39 -19.01 -0.71
C GLU A 95 5.70 -18.33 -0.29
N GLU A 96 6.76 -18.37 -1.11
CA GLU A 96 8.07 -17.77 -0.82
C GLU A 96 8.50 -16.72 -1.86
N ARG A 97 8.87 -15.52 -1.41
CA ARG A 97 9.26 -14.38 -2.26
C ARG A 97 10.64 -13.82 -1.90
N GLY A 98 11.42 -13.43 -2.90
CA GLY A 98 12.72 -12.79 -2.69
C GLY A 98 12.59 -11.29 -2.40
N ILE A 99 13.55 -10.68 -1.69
CA ILE A 99 13.48 -9.25 -1.38
C ILE A 99 13.61 -8.36 -2.62
N VAL A 100 14.42 -8.76 -3.60
CA VAL A 100 14.61 -8.03 -4.86
C VAL A 100 13.35 -8.07 -5.71
N GLU A 101 12.70 -9.23 -5.75
CA GLU A 101 11.43 -9.43 -6.45
C GLU A 101 10.33 -8.55 -5.85
N LEU A 102 10.18 -8.57 -4.52
CA LEU A 102 9.23 -7.71 -3.80
C LEU A 102 9.53 -6.22 -4.03
N ALA A 103 10.81 -5.84 -4.01
CA ALA A 103 11.23 -4.45 -4.22
C ALA A 103 10.84 -3.95 -5.62
N GLN A 104 11.06 -4.77 -6.65
CA GLN A 104 10.70 -4.47 -8.03
C GLN A 104 9.18 -4.34 -8.20
N GLU A 105 8.40 -5.31 -7.73
CA GLU A 105 6.93 -5.29 -7.87
C GLU A 105 6.27 -4.11 -7.15
N LEU A 106 6.81 -3.73 -5.98
CA LEU A 106 6.27 -2.65 -5.16
C LEU A 106 6.91 -1.28 -5.47
N ARG A 107 7.80 -1.22 -6.48
CA ARG A 107 8.53 -0.02 -6.90
C ARG A 107 9.22 0.69 -5.73
N MET A 108 9.97 -0.07 -4.94
CA MET A 108 10.75 0.42 -3.81
C MET A 108 12.22 -0.02 -3.94
N SER A 109 13.14 0.69 -3.30
CA SER A 109 14.55 0.25 -3.30
C SER A 109 14.71 -1.05 -2.48
N PRO A 110 15.69 -1.91 -2.80
CA PRO A 110 15.94 -3.13 -2.03
C PRO A 110 16.15 -2.86 -0.54
N SER A 111 16.85 -1.78 -0.17
CA SER A 111 17.05 -1.39 1.23
C SER A 111 15.75 -0.97 1.93
N THR A 112 14.86 -0.28 1.21
CA THR A 112 13.54 0.11 1.75
C THR A 112 12.66 -1.11 1.97
N ALA A 113 12.60 -2.00 0.98
CA ALA A 113 11.87 -3.26 1.08
C ALA A 113 12.40 -4.10 2.25
N HIS A 114 13.73 -4.20 2.40
CA HIS A 114 14.35 -4.96 3.48
C HIS A 114 13.99 -4.41 4.86
N ARG A 115 14.05 -3.09 5.03
CA ARG A 115 13.68 -2.42 6.29
C ARG A 115 12.23 -2.75 6.69
N TYR A 116 11.29 -2.65 5.76
CA TYR A 116 9.89 -3.00 6.04
C TYR A 116 9.71 -4.49 6.29
N ALA A 117 10.35 -5.36 5.52
CA ALA A 117 10.29 -6.80 5.73
C ALA A 117 10.84 -7.21 7.11
N GLN A 118 11.90 -6.56 7.58
CA GLN A 118 12.45 -6.79 8.92
C GLN A 118 11.45 -6.37 10.00
N THR A 119 10.83 -5.19 9.89
CA THR A 119 9.76 -4.79 10.82
C THR A 119 8.63 -5.81 10.86
N LEU A 120 8.20 -6.34 9.71
CA LEU A 120 7.16 -7.35 9.65
C LEU A 120 7.60 -8.70 10.26
N ILE A 121 8.88 -9.05 10.19
CA ILE A 121 9.43 -10.22 10.88
C ILE A 121 9.39 -10.04 12.39
N GLU A 122 9.83 -8.88 12.90
CA GLU A 122 9.78 -8.60 14.34
C GLU A 122 8.35 -8.63 14.90
N LEU A 123 7.36 -8.23 14.09
CA LEU A 123 5.95 -8.31 14.43
C LEU A 123 5.33 -9.71 14.24
N GLY A 124 6.09 -10.68 13.74
CA GLY A 124 5.61 -12.03 13.44
C GLY A 124 4.59 -12.09 12.30
N LEU A 125 4.53 -11.06 11.44
CA LEU A 125 3.67 -10.99 10.26
C LEU A 125 4.34 -11.58 9.01
N LEU A 126 5.65 -11.79 9.07
CA LEU A 126 6.46 -12.35 8.00
C LEU A 126 7.54 -13.26 8.60
N GLU A 127 7.93 -14.29 7.87
CA GLU A 127 9.04 -15.16 8.25
C GLU A 127 10.10 -15.17 7.16
N ARG A 128 11.37 -15.32 7.54
CA ARG A 128 12.45 -15.60 6.60
C ARG A 128 12.82 -17.07 6.65
N CYS A 129 12.65 -17.76 5.53
CA CYS A 129 13.01 -19.16 5.39
C CYS A 129 14.54 -19.34 5.55
N PRO A 130 15.02 -20.19 6.48
CA PRO A 130 16.45 -20.34 6.73
C PRO A 130 17.19 -21.00 5.56
N ARG A 131 16.50 -21.82 4.75
CA ARG A 131 17.08 -22.53 3.61
C ARG A 131 17.19 -21.64 2.37
N SER A 132 16.08 -21.02 1.96
CA SER A 132 16.01 -20.24 0.73
C SER A 132 16.40 -18.77 0.92
N ARG A 133 16.42 -18.28 2.17
CA ARG A 133 16.57 -16.87 2.54
C ARG A 133 15.43 -15.97 2.01
N LYS A 134 14.38 -16.56 1.43
CA LYS A 134 13.16 -15.88 0.97
C LYS A 134 12.22 -15.62 2.14
N TYR A 135 11.28 -14.73 1.92
CA TYR A 135 10.25 -14.35 2.87
C TYR A 135 8.98 -15.14 2.58
N ARG A 136 8.17 -15.42 3.61
CA ARG A 136 6.86 -16.07 3.50
C ARG A 136 5.92 -15.56 4.59
N LEU A 137 4.62 -15.76 4.41
CA LEU A 137 3.68 -15.58 5.52
C LEU A 137 3.91 -16.68 6.57
N PRO A 138 3.77 -16.35 7.87
CA PRO A 138 3.75 -17.37 8.92
C PRO A 138 2.63 -18.37 8.64
N ALA A 139 2.90 -19.66 8.87
CA ALA A 139 1.83 -20.65 8.88
C ALA A 139 0.88 -20.25 10.02
N THR A 140 -0.37 -19.92 9.69
CA THR A 140 -1.38 -19.67 10.72
C THR A 140 -1.42 -20.90 11.61
N ARG A 141 -1.00 -20.73 12.87
CA ARG A 141 -1.26 -21.72 13.92
C ARG A 141 -2.76 -21.67 14.17
N SER A 142 -3.50 -22.50 13.43
CA SER A 142 -4.88 -22.81 13.76
C SER A 142 -4.95 -23.70 14.99
#